data_AF-A0A925NSC3-F1
#
_entry.id   AF-A0A925NSC3-F1
#
_cell.length_a   1.000
_cell.length_b   1.000
_cell.length_c   1.000
_cell.angle_alpha   90.00
_cell.angle_beta   90.00
_cell.angle_gamma   90.00
#
_symmetry.space_group_name_H-M   'P 1'
#
loop_
_entity.id
_entity.type
_entity.pdbx_description
1 polymer ?
#
loop_
_entity_poly.entity_id
_entity_poly.type
_entity_poly.pdbx_seq_one_letter_code
_entity_poly.pdbx_strand_id
1 'polypeptide(L)'
;MNSWIDKLINRALKGRYLTLSATLLVVIAGLIAVKMLPLEAYPELTNPQVRVITLYPGKGAEEVERLVTVPLEKELNGIPGQTSLRSLSLYGLSVVTTTFTEATLTAFA
;
A
#
# COMPACT_ATOMS: atom_id res chain seq x y z
N MET A 1 11.60 -34.20 30.12
CA MET A 1 10.54 -34.42 29.11
C MET A 1 9.25 -33.88 29.68
N ASN A 2 8.63 -32.90 29.03
CA ASN A 2 7.72 -31.97 29.69
C ASN A 2 6.31 -32.57 29.89
N SER A 3 6.02 -33.02 31.12
CA SER A 3 4.77 -33.71 31.53
C SER A 3 3.46 -33.03 31.11
N TRP A 4 3.46 -31.73 30.82
CA TRP A 4 2.27 -30.99 30.41
C TRP A 4 1.84 -31.30 28.97
N ILE A 5 2.81 -31.59 28.08
CA ILE A 5 2.55 -31.97 26.68
C ILE A 5 1.87 -33.33 26.64
N ASP A 6 2.38 -34.29 27.42
CA ASP A 6 1.79 -35.63 27.52
C ASP A 6 0.35 -35.58 28.03
N LYS A 7 0.05 -34.67 28.99
CA LYS A 7 -1.32 -34.45 29.48
C LYS A 7 -2.25 -33.89 28.41
N LEU A 8 -1.78 -32.95 27.58
CA LEU A 8 -2.55 -32.39 26.46
C LEU A 8 -2.85 -33.45 25.40
N ILE A 9 -1.83 -34.22 25.01
CA ILE A 9 -1.96 -35.31 24.02
C ILE A 9 -2.92 -36.37 24.54
N ASN A 10 -2.79 -36.80 25.80
CA ASN A 10 -3.65 -37.82 26.36
C ASN A 10 -5.11 -37.36 26.51
N ARG A 11 -5.36 -36.06 26.75
CA ARG A 11 -6.71 -35.46 26.73
C ARG A 11 -7.29 -35.40 25.32
N ALA A 12 -6.47 -35.03 24.33
CA ALA A 12 -6.87 -34.99 22.92
C ALA A 12 -7.18 -36.39 22.37
N LEU A 13 -6.43 -37.42 22.79
CA LEU A 13 -6.63 -38.81 22.40
C LEU A 13 -7.86 -39.45 23.07
N LYS A 14 -8.10 -39.18 24.37
CA LYS A 14 -9.31 -39.68 25.06
C LYS A 14 -10.59 -39.02 24.53
N GLY A 15 -10.53 -37.75 24.15
CA GLY A 15 -11.67 -36.97 23.65
C GLY A 15 -11.89 -37.09 22.14
N ARG A 16 -11.95 -38.30 21.56
CA ARG A 16 -12.02 -38.49 20.08
C ARG A 16 -13.10 -37.62 19.40
N TYR A 17 -14.27 -37.49 20.02
CA TYR A 17 -15.38 -36.70 19.48
C TYR A 17 -15.10 -35.19 19.54
N LEU A 18 -14.51 -34.71 20.64
CA LEU A 18 -14.13 -33.30 20.79
C LEU A 18 -13.05 -32.91 19.77
N THR A 19 -12.03 -33.76 19.60
CA THR A 19 -10.96 -33.54 18.64
C THR A 19 -11.51 -33.52 17.21
N LEU A 20 -12.37 -34.50 16.85
CA LEU A 20 -13.00 -34.54 15.53
C LEU A 20 -13.92 -33.34 15.26
N SER A 21 -14.74 -32.93 16.23
CA SER A 21 -15.59 -31.74 16.08
C SER A 21 -14.76 -30.46 15.95
N ALA A 22 -13.67 -30.33 16.70
CA ALA A 22 -12.79 -29.19 16.63
C ALA A 22 -12.09 -29.12 15.26
N THR A 23 -11.58 -30.25 14.74
CA THR A 23 -11.01 -30.31 13.40
C THR A 23 -12.06 -29.95 12.34
N LEU A 24 -13.28 -30.47 12.44
CA LEU A 24 -14.35 -30.16 11.49
C LEU A 24 -14.69 -28.66 11.46
N LEU A 25 -14.76 -28.02 12.62
CA LEU A 25 -14.98 -26.58 12.72
C LEU A 25 -13.85 -25.78 12.08
N VAL A 26 -12.59 -26.18 12.30
CA VAL A 26 -11.43 -25.52 11.67
C VAL A 26 -11.47 -25.68 10.15
N VAL A 27 -11.85 -26.85 9.63
CA VAL A 27 -11.99 -27.08 8.20
C VAL A 27 -13.08 -26.19 7.60
N ILE A 28 -14.26 -26.12 8.24
CA ILE A 28 -15.36 -25.27 7.76
C ILE A 28 -14.96 -23.79 7.79
N ALA A 29 -14.33 -23.33 8.87
CA ALA A 29 -13.83 -21.96 8.98
C ALA A 29 -12.77 -21.65 7.91
N GLY A 30 -11.87 -22.59 7.64
CA GLY A 30 -10.88 -22.47 6.57
C GLY A 30 -11.51 -22.37 5.19
N LEU A 31 -12.52 -23.18 4.88
CA LEU A 31 -13.25 -23.12 3.60
C LEU A 31 -13.97 -21.78 3.40
N ILE A 32 -14.54 -21.22 4.48
CA ILE A 32 -15.17 -19.90 4.45
C ILE A 32 -14.10 -18.82 4.20
N ALA A 33 -12.98 -18.87 4.94
CA ALA A 33 -11.90 -17.90 4.81
C ALA A 33 -11.30 -17.90 3.39
N VAL A 34 -11.07 -19.06 2.78
CA VAL A 34 -10.58 -19.17 1.40
C VAL A 34 -11.54 -18.55 0.39
N LYS A 35 -12.85 -18.65 0.62
CA LYS A 35 -13.86 -18.02 -0.26
C LYS A 35 -13.98 -16.51 -0.06
N MET A 36 -13.61 -16.00 1.12
CA MET A 36 -13.70 -14.57 1.46
C MET A 36 -12.41 -13.82 1.17
N LEU A 37 -11.29 -14.52 0.99
CA LEU A 37 -10.01 -13.91 0.64
C LEU A 37 -10.10 -13.26 -0.76
N PRO A 38 -9.89 -11.93 -0.87
CA PRO A 38 -9.80 -11.28 -2.16
C PRO A 38 -8.58 -11.83 -2.91
N LEU A 39 -8.84 -12.46 -4.06
CA LEU A 39 -7.78 -12.97 -4.92
C LEU A 39 -7.23 -11.80 -5.75
N GLU A 40 -6.18 -11.16 -5.28
CA GLU A 40 -5.44 -10.19 -6.06
C GLU A 40 -4.38 -10.91 -6.89
N ALA A 41 -4.56 -10.97 -8.21
CA ALA A 41 -3.64 -11.65 -9.11
C ALA A 41 -2.26 -10.96 -9.20
N TYR A 42 -2.21 -9.69 -8.81
CA TYR A 42 -1.01 -8.87 -8.82
C TYR A 42 -0.99 -8.01 -7.55
N PRO A 43 0.03 -8.15 -6.69
CA PRO A 43 0.21 -7.18 -5.62
C PRO A 43 0.51 -5.81 -6.23
N GLU A 44 0.05 -4.74 -5.59
CA GLU A 44 0.48 -3.38 -5.95
C GLU A 44 1.97 -3.21 -5.60
N LEU A 45 2.83 -3.36 -6.61
CA LEU A 45 4.28 -3.15 -6.49
C LEU A 45 4.68 -1.68 -6.74
N THR A 46 3.71 -0.75 -6.77
CA THR A 46 3.99 0.65 -7.07
C THR A 46 4.27 1.43 -5.80
N ASN A 47 5.35 2.22 -5.83
CA ASN A 47 5.56 3.23 -4.81
C ASN A 47 4.43 4.26 -4.84
N PRO A 48 4.03 4.80 -3.68
CA PRO A 48 3.07 5.88 -3.61
C PRO A 48 3.57 7.12 -4.37
N GLN A 49 2.73 7.67 -5.24
CA GLN A 49 3.05 8.84 -6.07
C GLN A 49 1.95 9.89 -5.96
N VAL A 50 2.35 11.15 -5.78
CA VAL A 50 1.45 12.31 -5.82
C VAL A 50 1.81 13.14 -7.03
N ARG A 51 0.81 13.53 -7.81
CA ARG A 51 1.00 14.36 -9.01
C ARG A 51 0.22 15.66 -8.88
N VAL A 52 0.95 16.77 -8.88
CA VAL A 52 0.40 18.12 -8.89
C VAL A 52 0.35 18.61 -10.33
N ILE A 53 -0.85 18.94 -10.81
CA ILE A 53 -1.07 19.43 -12.17
C ILE A 53 -1.54 20.87 -12.08
N THR A 54 -0.76 21.77 -12.66
CA THR A 54 -1.06 23.21 -12.67
C THR A 54 -1.27 23.68 -14.10
N LEU A 55 -2.42 24.31 -14.36
CA LEU A 55 -2.81 24.82 -15.66
C LEU A 55 -2.46 26.31 -15.76
N TYR A 56 -1.74 26.70 -16.81
CA TYR A 56 -1.36 28.10 -17.07
C TYR A 56 -1.55 28.45 -18.56
N PRO A 57 -2.80 28.42 -19.05
CA PRO A 57 -3.11 28.44 -20.48
C PRO A 57 -2.58 29.69 -21.18
N GLY A 58 -2.13 29.53 -22.43
CA GLY A 58 -1.68 30.65 -23.27
C GLY A 58 -0.20 31.04 -23.08
N LYS A 59 0.56 30.30 -22.27
CA LYS A 59 1.96 30.62 -21.96
C LYS A 59 2.92 29.57 -22.50
N GLY A 60 4.08 30.03 -22.98
CA GLY A 60 5.13 29.18 -23.50
C GLY A 60 5.66 28.23 -22.42
N ALA A 61 6.18 27.06 -22.83
CA ALA A 61 6.72 26.07 -21.89
C ALA A 61 7.84 26.65 -21.00
N GLU A 62 8.67 27.56 -21.54
CA GLU A 62 9.74 28.24 -20.80
C GLU A 62 9.20 29.18 -19.71
N GLU A 63 8.11 29.89 -20.00
CA GLU A 63 7.48 30.80 -19.03
C GLU A 63 6.74 30.00 -17.94
N VAL A 64 6.11 28.88 -18.30
CA VAL A 64 5.51 27.93 -17.35
C VAL A 64 6.59 27.32 -16.44
N GLU A 65 7.71 26.88 -17.01
CA GLU A 65 8.83 26.33 -16.26
C GLU A 65 9.33 27.34 -15.21
N ARG A 66 9.63 28.56 -15.65
CA ARG A 66 10.24 29.59 -14.80
C ARG A 66 9.28 30.12 -13.73
N LEU A 67 8.01 30.32 -14.06
CA LEU A 67 7.04 30.98 -13.18
C LEU A 67 6.24 30.00 -12.31
N VAL A 68 6.08 28.76 -12.74
CA VAL A 68 5.23 27.77 -12.07
C VAL A 68 6.05 26.59 -11.60
N THR A 69 6.73 25.90 -12.50
CA THR A 69 7.37 24.61 -12.20
C THR A 69 8.56 24.75 -11.26
N VAL A 70 9.49 25.68 -11.51
CA VAL A 70 10.68 25.88 -10.67
C VAL A 70 10.33 26.30 -9.24
N PRO A 71 9.43 27.27 -9.01
CA PRO A 71 8.99 27.60 -7.65
C PRO A 71 8.29 26.42 -6.96
N LEU A 72 7.41 25.71 -7.69
CA LEU A 72 6.67 24.58 -7.13
C LEU A 72 7.60 23.42 -6.77
N GLU A 73 8.58 23.12 -7.63
CA GLU A 73 9.62 22.13 -7.35
C GLU A 73 10.42 22.49 -6.11
N LYS A 74 10.81 23.77 -5.96
CA LYS A 74 11.58 24.22 -4.81
C LYS A 74 10.84 24.04 -3.49
N GLU A 75 9.54 24.34 -3.46
CA GLU A 75 8.69 24.17 -2.27
C GLU A 75 8.38 22.69 -1.98
N LEU A 76 8.22 21.88 -3.03
CA LEU A 76 7.99 20.43 -2.90
C LEU A 76 9.27 19.65 -2.63
N ASN A 77 10.44 20.26 -2.75
CA ASN A 77 11.72 19.61 -2.51
C ASN A 77 12.01 19.53 -1.01
N GLY A 78 12.25 18.32 -0.50
CA GLY A 78 12.59 18.10 0.90
C GLY A 78 11.39 17.78 1.79
N ILE A 79 10.25 17.41 1.20
CA ILE A 79 9.13 16.89 1.98
C ILE A 79 9.55 15.54 2.63
N PRO A 80 9.22 15.30 3.92
CA PRO A 80 9.53 14.05 4.57
C PRO A 80 8.98 12.83 3.81
N GLY A 81 9.79 11.79 3.65
CA GLY A 81 9.39 10.55 2.97
C GLY A 81 9.43 10.60 1.44
N GLN A 82 9.88 11.72 0.84
CA GLN A 82 10.11 11.86 -0.60
C GLN A 82 11.35 11.08 -1.06
N THR A 83 11.19 10.25 -2.09
CA THR A 83 12.26 9.47 -2.72
C THR A 83 12.75 10.13 -4.01
N SER A 84 11.84 10.65 -4.83
CA SER A 84 12.17 11.27 -6.12
C SER A 84 11.14 12.33 -6.48
N LEU A 85 11.59 13.41 -7.11
CA LEU A 85 10.74 14.43 -7.71
C LEU A 85 11.09 14.54 -9.19
N ARG A 86 10.05 14.58 -10.02
CA ARG A 86 10.15 14.79 -11.46
C ARG A 86 9.16 15.85 -11.89
N SER A 87 9.62 16.81 -12.67
CA SER A 87 8.82 17.91 -13.20
C SER A 87 8.78 17.84 -14.73
N LEU A 88 7.64 18.21 -15.31
CA LEU A 88 7.42 18.30 -16.74
C LEU A 88 6.65 19.58 -17.05
N SER A 89 7.23 20.43 -17.89
CA SER A 89 6.61 21.67 -18.34
C SER A 89 6.30 21.62 -19.83
N LEU A 90 5.04 21.87 -20.16
CA LEU A 90 4.51 21.92 -21.52
C LEU A 90 3.80 23.27 -21.73
N TYR A 91 3.39 23.53 -22.97
CA TYR A 91 2.64 24.74 -23.28
C TYR A 91 1.37 24.82 -22.42
N GLY A 92 1.32 25.84 -21.58
CA GLY A 92 0.26 26.09 -20.62
C GLY A 92 -0.03 25.01 -19.57
N LEU A 93 0.93 24.11 -19.30
CA LEU A 93 0.77 23.01 -18.36
C LEU A 93 2.07 22.72 -17.60
N SER A 94 1.98 22.63 -16.28
CA SER A 94 3.05 22.14 -15.41
C SER A 94 2.58 20.88 -14.69
N VAL A 95 3.39 19.82 -14.71
CA VAL A 95 3.12 18.55 -14.05
C VAL A 95 4.32 18.21 -13.17
N VAL A 96 4.13 18.20 -11.85
CA VAL A 96 5.14 17.79 -10.88
C VAL A 96 4.70 16.49 -10.23
N THR A 97 5.54 15.46 -10.32
CA THR A 97 5.30 14.12 -9.77
C THR A 97 6.31 13.84 -8.67
N THR A 98 5.82 13.58 -7.47
CA THR A 98 6.63 13.25 -6.30
C THR A 98 6.35 11.81 -5.89
N THR A 99 7.40 10.99 -5.86
CA THR A 99 7.37 9.60 -5.40
C THR A 99 7.78 9.54 -3.94
N PHE A 100 7.01 8.84 -3.12
CA PHE A 100 7.24 8.65 -1.70
C PHE A 100 7.71 7.23 -1.38
N THR A 101 8.24 7.04 -0.18
CA THR A 101 8.57 5.72 0.38
C THR A 101 7.30 4.97 0.80
N GLU A 102 7.32 3.63 0.74
CA GLU A 102 6.17 2.76 1.06
C GLU A 102 5.60 2.97 2.47
N ALA A 103 6.40 3.47 3.42
CA ALA A 103 5.97 3.77 4.78
C ALA A 103 5.19 5.10 4.92
N THR A 104 5.05 5.86 3.83
CA THR A 104 4.39 7.17 3.84
C THR A 104 2.87 6.99 3.71
N LEU A 105 2.11 7.48 4.71
CA LEU A 105 0.66 7.47 4.68
C LEU A 105 0.15 8.37 3.54
N THR A 106 -0.44 7.77 2.51
CA THR A 106 -1.02 8.48 1.34
C THR A 106 -2.48 8.87 1.53
N ALA A 107 -2.99 8.87 2.77
CA ALA A 107 -4.36 9.24 3.08
C ALA A 107 -4.57 10.76 2.95
N PHE A 108 -4.59 11.24 1.71
CA PHE A 108 -5.17 12.52 1.32
C PHE A 108 -6.55 12.21 0.72
N ALA A 109 -7.52 11.91 1.57
CA ALA A 109 -8.91 11.66 1.19
C ALA A 109 -9.80 12.86 1.54
#